data_AF-A0A9D7RHK6-F1
#
_entry.id   AF-A0A9D7RHK6-F1
#
_cell.length_a   1.000
_cell.length_b   1.000
_cell.length_c   1.000
_cell.angle_alpha   90.00
_cell.angle_beta   90.00
_cell.angle_gamma   90.00
#
_symmetry.space_group_name_H-M   'P 1'
#
loop_
_entity.id
_entity.type
_entity.pdbx_description
1 polymer ?
#
loop_
_entity_poly.entity_id
_entity_poly.type
_entity_poly.pdbx_seq_one_letter_code
_entity_poly.pdbx_strand_id
1 'polypeptide(L)'
;MLNNRLSTTGTNLHILESTRSVGASCDFKVGPCPRFGTLLSIAPDPPSPMTDSQENDAPTVAKDEVLRRIGRNLLLFQHIEQLLKRLLEMRVQGTLETFERNIKKRQAKVHAQTLGQLATLFVEDILSDAGDSDETGVHDQPTMSSISFTFSSPADRAYIEQYSVEMKAVLKARNDLVHQFLPRWKPTCAKSTEAALAQLDADHALALPMRDRLKCYAESLTEILDETIKALSSPETLRQLEMIHLRHSQLALMLGEITLQAARADGWTVLSTASQIVAVHAPDEFRQMAKRYGHRTLKKFMLATELFDFMEEATPKGGVRVLYRINPRFTLGPNSAPADADLLTEESTLRSK
;
A
#
# COMPACT_ATOMS: atom_id res chain seq x y z
N MET A 1 -36.39 -36.73 6.06
CA MET A 1 -36.11 -35.90 7.25
C MET A 1 -34.80 -35.13 7.06
N LEU A 2 -34.78 -34.15 6.14
CA LEU A 2 -33.58 -33.34 5.83
C LEU A 2 -33.89 -31.82 5.86
N ASN A 3 -35.09 -31.41 6.29
CA ASN A 3 -35.60 -30.05 6.08
C ASN A 3 -35.24 -29.00 7.15
N ASN A 4 -34.44 -29.31 8.18
CA ASN A 4 -34.27 -28.38 9.32
C ASN A 4 -32.82 -28.12 9.77
N ARG A 5 -31.81 -28.30 8.91
CA ARG A 5 -30.40 -28.05 9.30
C ARG A 5 -29.59 -27.10 8.41
N LEU A 6 -30.20 -26.39 7.47
CA LEU A 6 -29.57 -25.22 6.86
C LEU A 6 -29.93 -24.00 7.72
N SER A 7 -29.27 -23.91 8.87
CA SER A 7 -29.31 -22.73 9.73
C SER A 7 -28.64 -21.57 9.00
N THR A 8 -29.29 -20.42 8.98
CA THR A 8 -28.77 -19.10 8.59
C THR A 8 -27.69 -18.58 9.55
N THR A 9 -26.81 -19.46 10.04
CA THR A 9 -25.61 -19.09 10.77
C THR A 9 -24.50 -18.93 9.74
N GLY A 10 -24.13 -17.68 9.46
CA GLY A 10 -22.99 -17.32 8.64
C GLY A 10 -21.70 -17.89 9.22
N THR A 11 -21.43 -19.14 8.88
CA THR A 11 -20.17 -19.81 9.22
C THR A 11 -19.21 -19.39 8.13
N ASN A 12 -18.29 -18.47 8.42
CA ASN A 12 -17.23 -18.08 7.49
C ASN A 12 -16.37 -19.32 7.20
N LEU A 13 -16.57 -19.91 6.02
CA LEU A 13 -15.78 -21.04 5.52
C LEU A 13 -14.75 -20.49 4.53
N HIS A 14 -13.51 -20.91 4.69
CA HIS A 14 -12.42 -20.58 3.77
C HIS A 14 -11.98 -21.82 3.01
N ILE A 15 -11.58 -21.61 1.76
CA ILE A 15 -10.96 -22.64 0.93
C ILE A 15 -9.46 -22.56 1.18
N LEU A 16 -8.91 -23.61 1.75
CA LEU A 16 -7.46 -23.75 1.91
C LEU A 16 -6.94 -24.70 0.85
N GLU A 17 -5.94 -24.25 0.09
CA GLU A 17 -5.19 -25.10 -0.82
C GLU A 17 -4.15 -25.89 0.00
N SER A 18 -4.19 -27.22 -0.13
CA SER A 18 -3.25 -28.13 0.53
C SER A 18 -1.91 -28.12 -0.21
N THR A 19 -1.20 -27.00 -0.14
CA THR A 19 0.19 -26.89 -0.58
C THR A 19 0.99 -26.04 0.42
N ARG A 20 2.24 -26.44 0.67
CA ARG A 20 3.21 -25.74 1.52
C ARG A 20 3.18 -24.25 1.20
N SER A 21 3.05 -23.44 2.26
CA SER A 21 3.27 -22.00 2.26
C SER A 21 4.44 -21.64 1.34
N VAL A 22 4.11 -21.11 0.17
CA VAL A 22 4.97 -20.16 -0.53
C VAL A 22 4.34 -18.82 -0.25
N GLY A 23 4.57 -18.33 0.97
CA GLY A 23 4.43 -16.91 1.25
C GLY A 23 5.42 -16.18 0.35
N ALA A 24 4.93 -15.62 -0.75
CA ALA A 24 5.66 -14.57 -1.44
C ALA A 24 5.56 -13.31 -0.58
N SER A 25 6.32 -13.27 0.52
CA SER A 25 6.79 -12.00 1.05
C SER A 25 7.78 -11.48 0.03
N CYS A 26 7.33 -10.55 -0.82
CA CYS A 26 8.27 -9.72 -1.54
C CYS A 26 8.89 -8.77 -0.50
N ASP A 27 9.86 -9.27 0.25
CA ASP A 27 10.76 -8.47 1.06
C ASP A 27 11.61 -7.64 0.11
N PHE A 28 11.06 -6.53 -0.37
CA PHE A 28 11.85 -5.52 -1.06
C PHE A 28 12.66 -4.77 0.01
N LYS A 29 13.79 -5.37 0.39
CA LYS A 29 14.84 -4.66 1.12
C LYS A 29 15.35 -3.55 0.22
N VAL A 30 14.87 -2.34 0.45
CA VAL A 30 15.51 -1.12 -0.04
C VAL A 30 16.88 -1.07 0.63
N GLY A 31 17.91 -1.49 -0.11
CA GLY A 31 19.29 -1.40 0.34
C GLY A 31 19.67 0.07 0.59
N PRO A 32 20.66 0.33 1.48
CA PRO A 32 21.12 1.69 1.70
C PRO A 32 21.59 2.30 0.37
N CYS A 33 21.00 3.46 0.05
CA CYS A 33 21.33 4.25 -1.13
C CYS A 33 22.86 4.47 -1.19
N PRO A 34 23.52 4.20 -2.34
CA PRO A 34 24.97 4.33 -2.44
C PRO A 34 25.39 5.77 -2.16
N ARG A 35 26.34 5.95 -1.22
CA ARG A 35 27.01 7.23 -1.00
C ARG A 35 27.74 7.61 -2.28
N PHE A 36 27.22 8.60 -3.01
CA PHE A 36 27.93 9.17 -4.14
C PHE A 36 29.21 9.84 -3.65
N GLY A 37 30.33 9.29 -4.13
CA GLY A 37 31.69 9.72 -3.82
C GLY A 37 31.99 11.11 -4.38
N THR A 38 32.78 11.83 -3.60
CA THR A 38 33.44 13.08 -3.95
C THR A 38 34.31 12.89 -5.19
N LEU A 39 34.03 13.61 -6.28
CA LEU A 39 34.96 13.72 -7.40
C LEU A 39 35.19 15.18 -7.81
N LEU A 40 36.44 15.57 -7.55
CA LEU A 40 37.35 16.44 -8.28
C LEU A 40 36.82 17.73 -8.95
N SER A 41 37.24 18.81 -8.29
CA SER A 41 37.67 20.10 -8.83
C SER A 41 38.18 20.08 -10.27
N ILE A 42 37.57 20.91 -11.12
CA ILE A 42 38.18 21.46 -12.32
C ILE A 42 38.20 22.98 -12.12
N ALA A 43 39.39 23.52 -11.91
CA ALA A 43 39.64 24.97 -11.93
C ALA A 43 39.88 25.42 -13.38
N PRO A 44 39.31 26.55 -13.82
CA PRO A 44 39.86 27.34 -14.90
C PRO A 44 40.73 28.48 -14.36
N ASP A 45 41.83 28.73 -15.08
CA ASP A 45 42.86 29.75 -14.80
C ASP A 45 42.32 31.20 -14.73
N PRO A 46 43.02 32.09 -14.02
CA PRO A 46 42.56 33.46 -13.79
C PRO A 46 42.89 34.38 -14.98
N PRO A 47 42.02 35.33 -15.35
CA PRO A 47 42.42 36.43 -16.21
C PRO A 47 43.16 37.52 -15.38
N SER A 48 44.34 37.90 -15.86
CA SER A 48 45.16 39.03 -15.37
C SER A 48 44.51 40.40 -15.64
N PRO A 49 44.96 41.46 -14.94
CA PRO A 49 44.10 42.57 -14.54
C PRO A 49 44.04 43.68 -15.60
N MET A 50 42.86 44.28 -15.74
CA MET A 50 42.70 45.62 -16.28
C MET A 50 42.05 46.50 -15.21
N THR A 51 42.82 47.52 -14.83
CA THR A 51 42.50 48.60 -13.90
C THR A 51 41.48 49.59 -14.47
N ASP A 52 40.90 50.36 -13.55
CA ASP A 52 39.96 51.49 -13.70
C ASP A 52 38.54 51.11 -14.13
N SER A 53 37.61 50.89 -13.20
CA SER A 53 37.02 51.97 -12.40
C SER A 53 36.40 51.41 -11.11
N GLN A 54 37.10 51.55 -9.99
CA GLN A 54 36.55 51.23 -8.67
C GLN A 54 35.88 52.48 -8.10
N GLU A 55 34.54 52.57 -8.16
CA GLU A 55 33.69 53.25 -7.15
C GLU A 55 32.20 53.21 -7.57
N ASN A 56 31.49 52.11 -7.27
CA ASN A 56 30.09 52.06 -6.72
C ASN A 56 29.30 50.74 -6.92
N ASP A 57 29.80 49.72 -7.63
CA ASP A 57 28.96 48.54 -7.95
C ASP A 57 28.99 47.38 -6.94
N ALA A 58 30.01 47.30 -6.06
CA ALA A 58 30.17 46.20 -5.11
C ALA A 58 29.00 46.00 -4.11
N PRO A 59 28.33 47.05 -3.59
CA PRO A 59 27.17 46.90 -2.71
C PRO A 59 25.94 46.34 -3.43
N THR A 60 25.85 46.47 -4.76
CA THR A 60 24.72 46.01 -5.56
C THR A 60 24.87 44.51 -5.87
N VAL A 61 26.05 44.09 -6.30
CA VAL A 61 26.37 42.67 -6.58
C VAL A 61 26.16 41.78 -5.36
N ALA A 62 26.58 42.22 -4.17
CA ALA A 62 26.42 41.43 -2.94
C ALA A 62 24.95 41.28 -2.51
N LYS A 63 24.10 42.30 -2.76
CA LYS A 63 22.66 42.23 -2.49
C LYS A 63 21.96 41.31 -3.48
N ASP A 64 22.31 41.40 -4.75
CA ASP A 64 21.74 40.53 -5.79
C ASP A 64 22.06 39.06 -5.50
N GLU A 65 23.25 38.78 -5.01
CA GLU A 65 23.64 37.44 -4.59
C GLU A 65 22.83 36.93 -3.38
N VAL A 66 22.52 37.79 -2.40
CA VAL A 66 21.60 37.43 -1.30
C VAL A 66 20.24 37.06 -1.86
N LEU A 67 19.66 37.90 -2.73
CA LEU A 67 18.35 37.66 -3.34
C LEU A 67 18.34 36.36 -4.16
N ARG A 68 19.40 36.08 -4.92
CA ARG A 68 19.58 34.83 -5.66
C ARG A 68 19.56 33.62 -4.72
N ARG A 69 20.26 33.69 -3.59
CA ARG A 69 20.31 32.60 -2.60
C ARG A 69 19.00 32.41 -1.84
N ILE A 70 18.24 33.49 -1.59
CA ILE A 70 16.86 33.39 -1.09
C ILE A 70 16.03 32.57 -2.07
N GLY A 71 16.09 32.90 -3.36
CA GLY A 71 15.38 32.17 -4.42
C GLY A 71 15.77 30.69 -4.48
N ARG A 72 17.08 30.40 -4.46
CA ARG A 72 17.62 29.02 -4.42
C ARG A 72 17.04 28.22 -3.25
N ASN A 73 17.06 28.78 -2.04
CA ASN A 73 16.57 28.08 -0.85
C ASN A 73 15.05 27.92 -0.86
N LEU A 74 14.33 28.93 -1.31
CA LEU A 74 12.88 28.86 -1.45
C LEU A 74 12.47 27.74 -2.40
N LEU A 75 13.13 27.63 -3.57
CA LEU A 75 12.88 26.54 -4.52
C LEU A 75 13.22 25.17 -3.94
N LEU A 76 14.29 25.05 -3.13
CA LEU A 76 14.62 23.81 -2.46
C LEU A 76 13.53 23.38 -1.46
N PHE A 77 13.05 24.30 -0.62
CA PHE A 77 11.96 24.00 0.32
C PHE A 77 10.65 23.67 -0.40
N GLN A 78 10.35 24.34 -1.50
CA GLN A 78 9.20 24.01 -2.33
C GLN A 78 9.33 22.62 -2.95
N HIS A 79 10.51 22.24 -3.41
CA HIS A 79 10.75 20.90 -3.94
C HIS A 79 10.53 19.83 -2.85
N ILE A 80 11.05 20.05 -1.63
CA ILE A 80 10.79 19.15 -0.48
C ILE A 80 9.28 19.02 -0.22
N GLU A 81 8.53 20.13 -0.26
CA GLU A 81 7.07 20.10 -0.10
C GLU A 81 6.38 19.26 -1.18
N GLN A 82 6.75 19.45 -2.45
CA GLN A 82 6.17 18.68 -3.57
C GLN A 82 6.48 17.18 -3.46
N LEU A 83 7.69 16.82 -3.02
CA LEU A 83 8.04 15.42 -2.79
C LEU A 83 7.18 14.81 -1.68
N LEU A 84 7.02 15.50 -0.55
CA LEU A 84 6.14 15.02 0.54
C LEU A 84 4.69 14.85 0.08
N LYS A 85 4.16 15.80 -0.71
CA LYS A 85 2.80 15.70 -1.28
C LYS A 85 2.66 14.43 -2.12
N ARG A 86 3.58 14.22 -3.06
CA ARG A 86 3.60 13.01 -3.90
C ARG A 86 3.62 11.72 -3.09
N LEU A 87 4.44 11.65 -2.04
CA LEU A 87 4.53 10.46 -1.18
C LEU A 87 3.22 10.21 -0.41
N LEU A 88 2.60 11.26 0.13
CA LEU A 88 1.40 11.17 0.98
C LEU A 88 0.09 10.97 0.20
N GLU A 89 0.08 11.26 -1.10
CA GLU A 89 -1.06 11.02 -1.99
C GLU A 89 -1.30 9.54 -2.29
N MET A 90 -0.27 8.70 -2.16
CA MET A 90 -0.31 7.30 -2.62
C MET A 90 -1.11 6.36 -1.72
N ARG A 91 -1.40 6.77 -0.50
CA ARG A 91 -2.17 5.97 0.45
C ARG A 91 -3.66 6.11 0.16
N VAL A 92 -4.26 5.07 -0.41
CA VAL A 92 -5.70 5.06 -0.76
C VAL A 92 -6.31 3.68 -0.52
N GLN A 93 -7.53 3.68 0.01
CA GLN A 93 -8.39 2.52 0.13
C GLN A 93 -9.75 2.82 -0.48
N GLY A 94 -10.40 1.82 -1.06
CA GLY A 94 -11.77 1.95 -1.53
C GLY A 94 -12.30 0.69 -2.20
N THR A 95 -13.59 0.72 -2.51
CA THR A 95 -14.22 -0.21 -3.46
C THR A 95 -14.01 0.30 -4.88
N LEU A 96 -14.26 -0.52 -5.90
CA LEU A 96 -14.16 -0.12 -7.31
C LEU A 96 -14.94 1.19 -7.62
N GLU A 97 -16.09 1.39 -6.98
CA GLU A 97 -16.96 2.56 -7.17
C GLU A 97 -16.47 3.83 -6.44
N THR A 98 -15.72 3.66 -5.35
CA THR A 98 -15.28 4.75 -4.48
C THR A 98 -13.80 5.09 -4.66
N PHE A 99 -13.02 4.21 -5.28
CA PHE A 99 -11.57 4.30 -5.39
C PHE A 99 -11.10 5.61 -6.03
N GLU A 100 -11.62 5.95 -7.22
CA GLU A 100 -11.24 7.21 -7.90
C GLU A 100 -11.61 8.45 -7.09
N ARG A 101 -12.77 8.42 -6.42
CA ARG A 101 -13.21 9.52 -5.55
C ARG A 101 -12.28 9.66 -4.34
N ASN A 102 -11.86 8.55 -3.75
CA ASN A 102 -10.98 8.53 -2.58
C ASN A 102 -9.57 9.04 -2.94
N ILE A 103 -9.04 8.69 -4.13
CA ILE A 103 -7.80 9.28 -4.67
C ILE A 103 -7.91 10.81 -4.74
N LYS A 104 -8.94 11.32 -5.44
CA LYS A 104 -9.12 12.77 -5.63
C LYS A 104 -9.29 13.50 -4.30
N LYS A 105 -10.02 12.90 -3.35
CA LYS A 105 -10.21 13.45 -2.00
C LYS A 105 -8.89 13.51 -1.23
N ARG A 106 -8.07 12.45 -1.29
CA ARG A 106 -6.74 12.42 -0.65
C ARG A 106 -5.83 13.48 -1.26
N GLN A 107 -5.75 13.57 -2.59
CA GLN A 107 -4.98 14.59 -3.29
C GLN A 107 -5.37 16.00 -2.87
N ALA A 108 -6.66 16.31 -2.86
CA ALA A 108 -7.14 17.63 -2.42
C ALA A 108 -6.76 17.93 -0.95
N LYS A 109 -6.87 16.95 -0.05
CA LYS A 109 -6.48 17.10 1.36
C LYS A 109 -4.97 17.36 1.51
N VAL A 110 -4.14 16.58 0.82
CA VAL A 110 -2.68 16.69 0.88
C VAL A 110 -2.19 18.00 0.24
N HIS A 111 -2.75 18.41 -0.89
CA HIS A 111 -2.36 19.66 -1.54
C HIS A 111 -2.67 20.91 -0.71
N ALA A 112 -3.72 20.88 0.11
CA ALA A 112 -4.10 21.97 0.99
C ALA A 112 -3.18 22.13 2.22
N GLN A 113 -2.31 21.15 2.48
CA GLN A 113 -1.43 21.16 3.64
C GLN A 113 -0.11 21.86 3.35
N THR A 114 0.42 22.48 4.41
CA THR A 114 1.73 23.14 4.39
C THR A 114 2.85 22.15 4.67
N LEU A 115 4.09 22.49 4.28
CA LEU A 115 5.29 21.69 4.55
C LEU A 115 5.37 21.14 5.98
N GLY A 116 5.04 21.95 6.99
CA GLY A 116 5.08 21.53 8.40
C GLY A 116 4.05 20.44 8.74
N GLN A 117 2.85 20.53 8.18
CA GLN A 117 1.80 19.52 8.37
C GLN A 117 2.15 18.22 7.62
N LEU A 118 2.69 18.35 6.40
CA LEU A 118 3.12 17.22 5.58
C LEU A 118 4.27 16.44 6.23
N ALA A 119 5.21 17.15 6.87
CA ALA A 119 6.31 16.54 7.61
C ALA A 119 5.82 15.64 8.74
N THR A 120 4.83 16.10 9.52
CA THR A 120 4.22 15.30 10.59
C THR A 120 3.52 14.07 10.02
N LEU A 121 2.68 14.25 9.00
CA LEU A 121 1.96 13.15 8.36
C LEU A 121 2.89 12.13 7.72
N PHE A 122 4.02 12.54 7.18
CA PHE A 122 5.00 11.60 6.63
C PHE A 122 5.58 10.67 7.70
N VAL A 123 5.89 11.22 8.88
CA VAL A 123 6.40 10.43 10.00
C VAL A 123 5.33 9.47 10.53
N GLU A 124 4.08 9.93 10.63
CA GLU A 124 2.96 9.13 11.14
C GLU A 124 2.49 8.07 10.12
N ASP A 125 2.29 8.44 8.86
CA ASP A 125 1.65 7.58 7.85
C ASP A 125 2.61 6.63 7.12
N ILE A 126 3.91 6.98 7.01
CA ILE A 126 4.87 6.27 6.14
C ILE A 126 6.05 5.66 6.92
N LEU A 127 6.59 6.36 7.91
CA LEU A 127 7.77 5.90 8.65
C LEU A 127 7.45 5.13 9.94
N SER A 128 6.37 5.49 10.63
CA SER A 128 5.90 4.71 11.76
C SER A 128 5.28 3.43 11.22
N ASP A 129 5.56 2.30 11.88
CA ASP A 129 4.83 1.06 11.62
C ASP A 129 3.35 1.37 11.79
N ALA A 130 2.64 1.52 10.67
CA ALA A 130 1.20 1.73 10.65
C ALA A 130 0.54 0.37 10.97
N GLY A 131 0.95 -0.25 12.07
CA GLY A 131 0.15 -1.22 12.79
C GLY A 131 -1.16 -0.51 13.12
N ASP A 132 -2.23 -1.00 12.50
CA ASP A 132 -3.60 -0.57 12.76
C ASP A 132 -3.81 0.95 12.78
N SER A 133 -3.45 1.63 11.68
CA SER A 133 -4.16 2.87 11.38
C SER A 133 -5.62 2.51 11.10
N ASP A 134 -6.43 2.60 12.15
CA ASP A 134 -7.88 2.49 12.24
C ASP A 134 -8.59 3.61 11.44
N GLU A 135 -8.23 3.80 10.17
CA GLU A 135 -9.20 4.27 9.18
C GLU A 135 -9.95 3.06 8.62
N THR A 136 -10.45 2.22 9.54
CA THR A 136 -11.49 1.20 9.35
C THR A 136 -12.82 1.88 9.03
N GLY A 137 -12.85 2.57 7.88
CA GLY A 137 -14.04 3.13 7.26
C GLY A 137 -14.78 2.15 6.36
N VAL A 138 -14.58 0.83 6.54
CA VAL A 138 -15.35 -0.21 5.86
C VAL A 138 -15.88 -1.17 6.91
N HIS A 139 -16.87 -0.74 7.69
CA HIS A 139 -17.62 -1.69 8.50
C HIS A 139 -19.14 -1.72 8.33
N ASP A 140 -19.73 -0.92 7.44
CA ASP A 140 -21.20 -0.91 7.36
C ASP A 140 -21.83 -1.90 6.36
N GLN A 141 -21.07 -2.48 5.42
CA GLN A 141 -21.58 -3.59 4.59
C GLN A 141 -20.43 -4.53 4.14
N PRO A 142 -20.32 -5.76 4.66
CA PRO A 142 -19.31 -6.75 4.23
C PRO A 142 -19.55 -7.32 2.81
N THR A 143 -20.38 -6.67 2.00
CA THR A 143 -20.86 -7.18 0.72
C THR A 143 -20.00 -6.77 -0.48
N MET A 144 -19.00 -5.89 -0.34
CA MET A 144 -18.18 -5.43 -1.46
C MET A 144 -16.68 -5.59 -1.22
N SER A 145 -15.99 -6.14 -2.23
CA SER A 145 -14.53 -6.22 -2.28
C SER A 145 -13.91 -4.82 -2.23
N SER A 146 -13.04 -4.57 -1.25
CA SER A 146 -12.23 -3.35 -1.16
C SER A 146 -10.77 -3.66 -1.50
N ILE A 147 -10.07 -2.66 -2.04
CA ILE A 147 -8.64 -2.70 -2.31
C ILE A 147 -8.00 -1.53 -1.56
N SER A 148 -6.92 -1.80 -0.84
CA SER A 148 -6.07 -0.81 -0.20
C SER A 148 -4.66 -0.87 -0.77
N PHE A 149 -4.08 0.31 -0.99
CA PHE A 149 -2.67 0.47 -1.29
C PHE A 149 -2.04 1.31 -0.17
N THR A 150 -1.12 0.68 0.54
CA THR A 150 -0.35 1.31 1.61
C THR A 150 1.12 1.04 1.35
N PHE A 151 1.93 2.09 1.45
CA PHE A 151 3.37 1.98 1.45
C PHE A 151 3.88 2.40 2.82
N SER A 152 4.61 1.50 3.46
CA SER A 152 5.36 1.76 4.69
C SER A 152 6.81 1.35 4.48
N SER A 153 7.72 2.10 5.07
CA SER A 153 9.12 1.70 5.14
C SER A 153 9.38 1.23 6.56
N PRO A 154 9.73 -0.06 6.79
CA PRO A 154 10.12 -0.50 8.12
C PRO A 154 11.39 0.25 8.54
N ALA A 155 11.21 1.23 9.41
CA ALA A 155 12.27 2.03 9.98
C ALA A 155 12.36 1.74 11.48
N ASP A 156 13.57 1.55 11.99
CA ASP A 156 13.74 1.46 13.43
C ASP A 156 13.43 2.81 14.11
N ARG A 157 13.13 2.74 15.41
CA ARG A 157 12.76 3.94 16.19
C ARG A 157 13.84 5.01 16.17
N ALA A 158 15.12 4.62 16.14
CA ALA A 158 16.25 5.56 16.13
C ALA A 158 16.31 6.34 14.81
N TYR A 159 16.04 5.66 13.68
CA TYR A 159 15.94 6.27 12.37
C TYR A 159 14.77 7.26 12.28
N ILE A 160 13.59 6.90 12.79
CA ILE A 160 12.40 7.78 12.81
C ILE A 160 12.69 9.04 13.64
N GLU A 161 13.32 8.88 14.80
CA GLU A 161 13.68 10.00 15.68
C GLU A 161 14.70 10.92 15.00
N GLN A 162 15.76 10.35 14.42
CA GLN A 162 16.76 11.11 13.66
C GLN A 162 16.11 11.89 12.51
N TYR A 163 15.28 11.23 11.71
CA TYR A 163 14.58 11.85 10.60
C TYR A 163 13.68 13.01 11.07
N SER A 164 12.97 12.82 12.18
CA SER A 164 12.11 13.84 12.78
C SER A 164 12.91 15.07 13.22
N VAL A 165 14.11 14.88 13.80
CA VAL A 165 15.02 15.96 14.18
C VAL A 165 15.49 16.73 12.94
N GLU A 166 15.94 16.02 11.91
CA GLU A 166 16.41 16.63 10.66
C GLU A 166 15.29 17.40 9.95
N MET A 167 14.10 16.83 9.87
CA MET A 167 12.92 17.49 9.28
C MET A 167 12.53 18.76 10.04
N LYS A 168 12.55 18.73 11.38
CA LYS A 168 12.31 19.94 12.20
C LYS A 168 13.35 21.03 11.92
N ALA A 169 14.60 20.67 11.70
CA ALA A 169 15.65 21.62 11.35
C ALA A 169 15.38 22.30 9.99
N VAL A 170 14.96 21.53 8.98
CA VAL A 170 14.55 22.06 7.66
C VAL A 170 13.34 23.00 7.78
N LEU A 171 12.32 22.62 8.56
CA LEU A 171 11.13 23.45 8.79
C LEU A 171 11.49 24.77 9.48
N LYS A 172 12.39 24.72 10.47
CA LYS A 172 12.90 25.91 11.14
C LYS A 172 13.62 26.84 10.16
N ALA A 173 14.54 26.31 9.36
CA ALA A 173 15.26 27.09 8.35
C ALA A 173 14.30 27.75 7.34
N ARG A 174 13.27 27.02 6.87
CA ARG A 174 12.24 27.58 5.99
C ARG A 174 11.46 28.70 6.67
N ASN A 175 11.03 28.51 7.91
CA ASN A 175 10.25 29.52 8.63
C ASN A 175 11.09 30.75 8.95
N ASP A 176 12.35 30.57 9.30
CA ASP A 176 13.29 31.68 9.50
C ASP A 176 13.49 32.45 8.19
N LEU A 177 13.68 31.76 7.05
CA LEU A 177 13.79 32.40 5.73
C LEU A 177 12.55 33.22 5.35
N VAL A 178 11.36 32.67 5.57
CA VAL A 178 10.10 33.30 5.14
C VAL A 178 9.67 34.43 6.07
N HIS A 179 9.87 34.28 7.39
CA HIS A 179 9.28 35.19 8.37
C HIS A 179 10.28 36.10 9.08
N GLN A 180 11.51 35.64 9.30
CA GLN A 180 12.48 36.33 10.17
C GLN A 180 13.68 36.92 9.43
N PHE A 181 13.98 36.41 8.23
CA PHE A 181 15.18 36.78 7.48
C PHE A 181 15.15 38.23 7.00
N LEU A 182 14.08 38.65 6.32
CA LEU A 182 13.99 40.00 5.74
C LEU A 182 14.06 41.12 6.79
N PRO A 183 13.38 41.02 7.95
CA PRO A 183 13.53 42.03 9.02
C PRO A 183 14.94 42.12 9.60
N ARG A 184 15.70 41.02 9.59
CA ARG A 184 17.06 40.95 10.17
C ARG A 184 18.14 41.41 9.20
N TRP A 185 17.99 41.14 7.91
CA TRP A 185 18.98 41.48 6.91
C TRP A 185 19.01 42.98 6.63
N LYS A 186 20.21 43.58 6.71
CA LYS A 186 20.46 45.00 6.39
C LYS A 186 21.26 45.09 5.10
N PRO A 187 20.63 45.38 3.94
CA PRO A 187 21.30 45.38 2.64
C PRO A 187 22.47 46.36 2.52
N THR A 188 22.45 47.45 3.29
CA THR A 188 23.50 48.48 3.28
C THR A 188 24.69 48.14 4.19
N CYS A 189 24.59 47.08 4.99
CA CYS A 189 25.66 46.66 5.90
C CYS A 189 26.41 45.46 5.31
N ALA A 190 27.69 45.64 4.98
CA ALA A 190 28.54 44.59 4.41
C ALA A 190 28.59 43.34 5.31
N LYS A 191 28.84 43.51 6.62
CA LYS A 191 28.84 42.40 7.59
C LYS A 191 27.50 41.68 7.68
N SER A 192 26.38 42.42 7.60
CA SER A 192 25.05 41.81 7.60
C SER A 192 24.79 41.00 6.33
N THR A 193 25.32 41.46 5.19
CA THR A 193 25.19 40.78 3.90
C THR A 193 26.04 39.53 3.85
N GLU A 194 27.29 39.60 4.32
CA GLU A 194 28.18 38.44 4.44
C GLU A 194 27.58 37.35 5.36
N ALA A 195 27.08 37.75 6.54
CA ALA A 195 26.43 36.82 7.46
C ALA A 195 25.15 36.18 6.84
N ALA A 196 24.37 36.97 6.09
CA ALA A 196 23.18 36.47 5.39
C ALA A 196 23.56 35.44 4.30
N LEU A 197 24.60 35.72 3.51
CA LEU A 197 25.12 34.81 2.49
C LEU A 197 25.58 33.48 3.09
N ALA A 198 26.34 33.53 4.19
CA ALA A 198 26.82 32.35 4.90
C ALA A 198 25.66 31.53 5.51
N GLN A 199 24.68 32.21 6.12
CA GLN A 199 23.50 31.54 6.65
C GLN A 199 22.69 30.85 5.53
N LEU A 200 22.45 31.53 4.41
CA LEU A 200 21.69 30.95 3.29
C LEU A 200 22.40 29.73 2.67
N ASP A 201 23.74 29.70 2.65
CA ASP A 201 24.49 28.51 2.24
C ASP A 201 24.37 27.37 3.25
N ALA A 202 24.43 27.68 4.56
CA ALA A 202 24.24 26.69 5.61
C ALA A 202 22.83 26.08 5.58
N ASP A 203 21.79 26.91 5.46
CA ASP A 203 20.40 26.46 5.36
C ASP A 203 20.17 25.60 4.10
N HIS A 204 20.82 25.96 3.00
CA HIS A 204 20.79 25.15 1.77
C HIS A 204 21.42 23.77 2.00
N ALA A 205 22.65 23.75 2.51
CA ALA A 205 23.40 22.52 2.77
C ALA A 205 22.67 21.60 3.75
N LEU A 206 22.00 22.17 4.76
CA LEU A 206 21.16 21.45 5.72
C LEU A 206 19.98 20.74 5.05
N ALA A 207 19.34 21.38 4.07
CA ALA A 207 18.11 20.87 3.45
C ALA A 207 18.35 19.87 2.29
N LEU A 208 19.55 19.86 1.70
CA LEU A 208 19.90 18.97 0.58
C LEU A 208 19.70 17.48 0.91
N PRO A 209 20.22 16.94 2.05
CA PRO A 209 20.05 15.52 2.38
C PRO A 209 18.58 15.13 2.52
N MET A 210 17.74 16.02 3.06
CA MET A 210 16.31 15.76 3.21
C MET A 210 15.62 15.63 1.85
N ARG A 211 15.90 16.56 0.92
CA ARG A 211 15.40 16.48 -0.46
C ARG A 211 15.83 15.16 -1.10
N ASP A 212 17.11 14.78 -0.98
CA ASP A 212 17.64 13.60 -1.66
C ASP A 212 17.02 12.30 -1.15
N ARG A 213 16.81 12.17 0.16
CA ARG A 213 16.09 11.03 0.72
C ARG A 213 14.64 10.96 0.23
N LEU A 214 13.92 12.08 0.28
CA LEU A 214 12.53 12.15 -0.20
C LEU A 214 12.40 11.83 -1.69
N LYS A 215 13.37 12.30 -2.48
CA LYS A 215 13.44 12.00 -3.91
C LYS A 215 13.64 10.50 -4.14
N CYS A 216 14.55 9.88 -3.41
CA CYS A 216 14.79 8.44 -3.47
C CYS A 216 13.54 7.62 -3.12
N TYR A 217 12.78 8.03 -2.09
CA TYR A 217 11.49 7.40 -1.79
C TYR A 217 10.49 7.57 -2.92
N ALA A 218 10.39 8.76 -3.52
CA ALA A 218 9.44 9.03 -4.59
C ALA A 218 9.77 8.25 -5.88
N GLU A 219 11.05 8.08 -6.18
CA GLU A 219 11.53 7.24 -7.29
C GLU A 219 11.21 5.77 -7.03
N SER A 220 11.55 5.25 -5.85
CA SER A 220 11.25 3.87 -5.45
C SER A 220 9.75 3.56 -5.51
N LEU A 221 8.91 4.48 -5.04
CA LEU A 221 7.45 4.34 -5.14
C LEU A 221 6.96 4.27 -6.58
N THR A 222 7.55 5.07 -7.47
CA THR A 222 7.16 5.08 -8.88
C THR A 222 7.48 3.75 -9.54
N GLU A 223 8.67 3.22 -9.27
CA GLU A 223 9.08 1.90 -9.77
C GLU A 223 8.17 0.78 -9.26
N ILE A 224 7.84 0.79 -7.96
CA ILE A 224 6.92 -0.18 -7.36
C ILE A 224 5.54 -0.10 -8.01
N LEU A 225 5.01 1.11 -8.21
CA LEU A 225 3.70 1.30 -8.85
C LEU A 225 3.69 0.80 -10.28
N ASP A 226 4.72 1.10 -11.06
CA ASP A 226 4.83 0.65 -12.44
C ASP A 226 4.86 -0.88 -12.53
N GLU A 227 5.66 -1.54 -11.70
CA GLU A 227 5.70 -3.01 -11.65
C GLU A 227 4.39 -3.61 -11.13
N THR A 228 3.75 -2.98 -10.15
CA THR A 228 2.45 -3.43 -9.63
C THR A 228 1.36 -3.31 -10.68
N ILE A 229 1.32 -2.22 -11.44
CA ILE A 229 0.36 -2.01 -12.53
C ILE A 229 0.58 -3.05 -13.63
N LYS A 230 1.83 -3.32 -14.02
CA LYS A 230 2.16 -4.37 -14.99
C LYS A 230 1.70 -5.74 -14.51
N ALA A 231 1.98 -6.08 -13.25
CA ALA A 231 1.59 -7.36 -12.66
C ALA A 231 0.05 -7.49 -12.62
N LEU A 232 -0.67 -6.51 -12.08
CA LEU A 232 -2.13 -6.53 -11.98
C LEU A 232 -2.84 -6.53 -13.35
N SER A 233 -2.23 -5.94 -14.37
CA SER A 233 -2.75 -5.95 -15.74
C SER A 233 -2.40 -7.23 -16.51
N SER A 234 -1.61 -8.14 -15.92
CA SER A 234 -1.21 -9.37 -16.59
C SER A 234 -2.40 -10.34 -16.71
N PRO A 235 -2.51 -11.08 -17.83
CA PRO A 235 -3.58 -12.07 -18.00
C PRO A 235 -3.59 -13.15 -16.91
N GLU A 236 -2.41 -13.50 -16.39
CA GLU A 236 -2.28 -14.47 -15.32
C GLU A 236 -2.88 -13.96 -14.01
N THR A 237 -2.54 -12.74 -13.60
CA THR A 237 -3.09 -12.14 -12.38
C THR A 237 -4.59 -11.89 -12.50
N LEU A 238 -5.08 -11.43 -13.67
CA LEU A 238 -6.51 -11.27 -13.90
C LEU A 238 -7.25 -12.61 -13.78
N ARG A 239 -6.69 -13.69 -14.35
CA ARG A 239 -7.24 -15.04 -14.18
C ARG A 239 -7.24 -15.45 -12.72
N GLN A 240 -6.15 -15.22 -11.98
CA GLN A 240 -6.09 -15.56 -10.56
C GLN A 240 -7.13 -14.78 -9.73
N LEU A 241 -7.32 -13.49 -10.00
CA LEU A 241 -8.35 -12.68 -9.35
C LEU A 241 -9.77 -13.17 -9.66
N GLU A 242 -10.04 -13.54 -10.91
CA GLU A 242 -11.31 -14.16 -11.31
C GLU A 242 -11.53 -15.49 -10.56
N MET A 243 -10.49 -16.33 -10.48
CA MET A 243 -10.54 -17.59 -9.73
C MET A 243 -10.82 -17.35 -8.24
N ILE A 244 -10.12 -16.40 -7.61
CA ILE A 244 -10.35 -16.03 -6.20
C ILE A 244 -11.80 -15.58 -6.02
N HIS A 245 -12.32 -14.73 -6.91
CA HIS A 245 -13.71 -14.26 -6.86
C HIS A 245 -14.72 -15.41 -6.97
N LEU A 246 -14.53 -16.32 -7.92
CA LEU A 246 -15.40 -17.48 -8.11
C LEU A 246 -15.33 -18.44 -6.92
N ARG A 247 -14.12 -18.74 -6.42
CA ARG A 247 -13.91 -19.65 -5.28
C ARG A 247 -14.52 -19.12 -3.99
N HIS A 248 -14.41 -17.82 -3.72
CA HIS A 248 -14.96 -17.19 -2.51
C HIS A 248 -16.43 -16.76 -2.66
N SER A 249 -17.06 -17.08 -3.78
CA SER A 249 -18.49 -16.82 -3.94
C SER A 249 -19.32 -17.69 -2.98
N GLN A 250 -20.43 -17.13 -2.51
CA GLN A 250 -21.37 -17.86 -1.64
C GLN A 250 -21.85 -19.17 -2.29
N LEU A 251 -22.02 -19.19 -3.61
CA LEU A 251 -22.42 -20.37 -4.36
C LEU A 251 -21.38 -21.48 -4.29
N ALA A 252 -20.09 -21.16 -4.45
CA ALA A 252 -19.01 -22.14 -4.35
C ALA A 252 -18.88 -22.72 -2.93
N LEU A 253 -18.97 -21.87 -1.91
CA LEU A 253 -18.93 -22.29 -0.50
C LEU A 253 -20.11 -23.21 -0.15
N MET A 254 -21.33 -22.83 -0.52
CA MET A 254 -22.54 -23.64 -0.29
C MET A 254 -22.45 -25.01 -0.98
N LEU A 255 -21.94 -25.07 -2.21
CA LEU A 255 -21.75 -26.34 -2.92
C LEU A 255 -20.74 -27.24 -2.21
N GLY A 256 -19.70 -26.63 -1.63
CA GLY A 256 -18.75 -27.28 -0.75
C GLY A 256 -19.40 -27.86 0.51
N GLU A 257 -20.19 -27.06 1.23
CA GLU A 257 -20.94 -27.51 2.41
C GLU A 257 -21.89 -28.66 2.10
N ILE A 258 -22.56 -28.63 0.95
CA ILE A 258 -23.44 -29.72 0.52
C ILE A 258 -22.65 -31.03 0.36
N THR A 259 -21.38 -30.99 -0.06
CA THR A 259 -20.56 -32.21 -0.09
C THR A 259 -20.29 -32.76 1.32
N LEU A 260 -20.11 -31.89 2.31
CA LEU A 260 -19.90 -32.31 3.71
C LEU A 260 -21.18 -32.92 4.32
N GLN A 261 -22.36 -32.45 3.91
CA GLN A 261 -23.63 -32.86 4.50
C GLN A 261 -24.34 -34.00 3.76
N ALA A 262 -24.16 -34.09 2.43
CA ALA A 262 -24.94 -34.95 1.54
C ALA A 262 -24.06 -35.84 0.65
N ALA A 263 -22.76 -35.98 0.93
CA ALA A 263 -21.93 -36.98 0.29
C ALA A 263 -22.43 -38.40 0.62
N ARG A 264 -22.32 -39.27 -0.38
CA ARG A 264 -22.45 -40.71 -0.21
C ARG A 264 -21.27 -41.26 0.59
N ALA A 265 -21.33 -42.54 0.94
CA ALA A 265 -20.24 -43.23 1.64
C ALA A 265 -18.89 -43.22 0.89
N ASP A 266 -18.91 -43.01 -0.44
CA ASP A 266 -17.73 -42.90 -1.30
C ASP A 266 -17.20 -41.46 -1.45
N GLY A 267 -17.81 -40.48 -0.75
CA GLY A 267 -17.43 -39.08 -0.80
C GLY A 267 -17.98 -38.29 -1.99
N TRP A 268 -18.79 -38.89 -2.86
CA TRP A 268 -19.39 -38.21 -4.01
C TRP A 268 -20.83 -37.73 -3.73
N THR A 269 -21.17 -36.57 -4.27
CA THR A 269 -22.49 -35.94 -4.14
C THR A 269 -23.17 -35.83 -5.50
N VAL A 270 -24.49 -36.04 -5.55
CA VAL A 270 -25.26 -35.94 -6.80
C VAL A 270 -25.52 -34.48 -7.14
N LEU A 271 -25.12 -34.06 -8.34
CA LEU A 271 -25.22 -32.66 -8.77
C LEU A 271 -26.68 -32.17 -8.84
N SER A 272 -27.63 -33.02 -9.23
CA SER A 272 -29.05 -32.65 -9.29
C SER A 272 -29.63 -32.38 -7.89
N THR A 273 -29.24 -33.15 -6.89
CA THR A 273 -29.61 -32.92 -5.49
C THR A 273 -29.04 -31.60 -4.99
N ALA A 274 -27.76 -31.33 -5.25
CA ALA A 274 -27.13 -30.05 -4.90
C ALA A 274 -27.81 -28.87 -5.61
N SER A 275 -28.15 -29.02 -6.89
CA SER A 275 -28.85 -28.00 -7.68
C SER A 275 -30.21 -27.66 -7.07
N GLN A 276 -30.94 -28.67 -6.60
CA GLN A 276 -32.23 -28.47 -5.93
C GLN A 276 -32.08 -27.78 -4.56
N ILE A 277 -31.07 -28.15 -3.78
CA ILE A 277 -30.78 -27.51 -2.48
C ILE A 277 -30.43 -26.03 -2.70
N VAL A 278 -29.51 -25.73 -3.62
CA VAL A 278 -29.13 -24.36 -3.96
C VAL A 278 -30.34 -23.55 -4.45
N ALA A 279 -31.21 -24.12 -5.28
CA ALA A 279 -32.40 -23.44 -5.78
C ALA A 279 -33.40 -23.08 -4.66
N VAL A 280 -33.43 -23.84 -3.56
CA VAL A 280 -34.28 -23.57 -2.40
C VAL A 280 -33.65 -22.55 -1.45
N HIS A 281 -32.34 -22.67 -1.20
CA HIS A 281 -31.65 -21.91 -0.15
C HIS A 281 -30.97 -20.63 -0.65
N ALA A 282 -30.64 -20.54 -1.93
CA ALA A 282 -30.04 -19.37 -2.57
C ALA A 282 -30.62 -19.16 -3.99
N PRO A 283 -31.95 -18.95 -4.12
CA PRO A 283 -32.61 -18.80 -5.42
C PRO A 283 -32.09 -17.61 -6.22
N ASP A 284 -31.62 -16.56 -5.53
CA ASP A 284 -31.09 -15.36 -6.18
C ASP A 284 -29.68 -15.56 -6.73
N GLU A 285 -28.82 -16.29 -6.03
CA GLU A 285 -27.49 -16.69 -6.56
C GLU A 285 -27.65 -17.53 -7.83
N PHE A 286 -28.60 -18.48 -7.81
CA PHE A 286 -28.85 -19.33 -8.95
C PHE A 286 -29.43 -18.56 -10.15
N ARG A 287 -30.39 -17.66 -9.91
CA ARG A 287 -31.01 -16.84 -10.97
C ARG A 287 -30.05 -15.81 -11.57
N GLN A 288 -29.14 -15.26 -10.76
CA GLN A 288 -28.22 -14.22 -11.18
C GLN A 288 -26.83 -14.75 -11.58
N MET A 289 -26.60 -16.07 -11.52
CA MET A 289 -25.30 -16.70 -11.80
C MET A 289 -24.67 -16.25 -13.14
N ALA A 290 -25.47 -16.15 -14.20
CA ALA A 290 -24.99 -15.68 -15.51
C ALA A 290 -24.55 -14.21 -15.50
N LYS A 291 -25.23 -13.37 -14.70
CA LYS A 291 -24.93 -11.94 -14.57
C LYS A 291 -23.77 -11.68 -13.60
N ARG A 292 -23.70 -12.43 -12.49
CA ARG A 292 -22.71 -12.26 -11.43
C ARG A 292 -21.38 -12.92 -11.75
N TYR A 293 -21.40 -14.11 -12.35
CA TYR A 293 -20.22 -14.95 -12.54
C TYR A 293 -19.98 -15.32 -14.01
N GLY A 294 -20.79 -14.81 -14.96
CA GLY A 294 -20.61 -15.11 -16.39
C GLY A 294 -21.00 -16.54 -16.81
N HIS A 295 -21.48 -17.39 -15.90
CA HIS A 295 -21.77 -18.80 -16.17
C HIS A 295 -23.27 -19.10 -16.19
N ARG A 296 -23.75 -19.74 -17.27
CA ARG A 296 -25.19 -20.06 -17.45
C ARG A 296 -25.65 -21.36 -16.80
N THR A 297 -24.72 -22.21 -16.36
CA THR A 297 -25.03 -23.54 -15.81
C THR A 297 -24.14 -23.82 -14.61
N LEU A 298 -24.70 -24.49 -13.59
CA LEU A 298 -23.99 -24.80 -12.35
C LEU A 298 -22.71 -25.64 -12.59
N LYS A 299 -22.78 -26.64 -13.48
CA LYS A 299 -21.60 -27.46 -13.86
C LYS A 299 -20.47 -26.60 -14.45
N LYS A 300 -20.78 -25.65 -15.35
CA LYS A 300 -19.76 -24.74 -15.92
C LYS A 300 -19.16 -23.80 -14.87
N PHE A 301 -19.99 -23.27 -13.98
CA PHE A 301 -19.53 -22.45 -12.86
C PHE A 301 -18.56 -23.25 -11.97
N MET A 302 -18.93 -24.46 -11.57
CA MET A 302 -18.09 -25.31 -10.72
C MET A 302 -16.81 -25.80 -11.40
N LEU A 303 -16.84 -26.02 -12.72
CA LEU A 303 -15.62 -26.31 -13.48
C LEU A 303 -14.68 -25.10 -13.49
N ALA A 304 -15.24 -23.90 -13.64
CA ALA A 304 -14.47 -22.67 -13.61
C ALA A 304 -13.88 -22.35 -12.22
N THR A 305 -14.41 -22.90 -11.13
CA THR A 305 -13.79 -22.70 -9.81
C THR A 305 -12.56 -23.59 -9.59
N GLU A 306 -12.39 -24.65 -10.37
CA GLU A 306 -11.36 -25.70 -10.20
C GLU A 306 -11.36 -26.37 -8.80
N LEU A 307 -12.40 -26.15 -7.99
CA LEU A 307 -12.53 -26.71 -6.63
C LEU A 307 -13.14 -28.10 -6.62
N PHE A 308 -13.80 -28.51 -7.71
CA PHE A 308 -14.64 -29.70 -7.73
C PHE A 308 -14.19 -30.67 -8.80
N ASP A 309 -14.10 -31.95 -8.43
CA ASP A 309 -13.98 -33.05 -9.38
C ASP A 309 -15.37 -33.49 -9.85
N PHE A 310 -15.47 -34.02 -11.07
CA PHE A 310 -16.72 -34.52 -11.65
C PHE A 310 -16.59 -35.97 -12.11
N MET A 311 -17.68 -36.72 -11.97
CA MET A 311 -17.81 -38.08 -12.50
C MET A 311 -19.22 -38.28 -13.06
N GLU A 312 -19.34 -39.10 -14.10
CA GLU A 312 -20.62 -39.49 -14.68
C GLU A 312 -20.87 -40.97 -14.40
N GLU A 313 -22.09 -41.28 -13.95
CA GLU A 313 -22.50 -42.63 -13.56
C GLU A 313 -23.76 -43.02 -14.33
N ALA A 314 -23.76 -44.21 -14.94
CA ALA A 314 -24.94 -44.75 -15.58
C ALA A 314 -26.00 -45.10 -14.52
N THR A 315 -27.25 -44.71 -14.78
CA THR A 315 -28.38 -45.02 -13.92
C THR A 315 -29.04 -46.34 -14.36
N PRO A 316 -29.68 -47.08 -13.44
CA PRO A 316 -30.38 -48.33 -13.77
C PRO A 316 -31.49 -48.19 -14.81
N LYS A 317 -31.97 -46.95 -15.05
CA LYS A 317 -33.01 -46.60 -16.03
C LYS A 317 -32.44 -46.14 -17.38
N GLY A 318 -31.13 -46.30 -17.62
CA GLY A 318 -30.47 -45.97 -18.88
C GLY A 318 -30.08 -44.49 -19.07
N GLY A 319 -30.30 -43.62 -18.09
CA GLY A 319 -29.81 -42.24 -18.09
C GLY A 319 -28.42 -42.10 -17.46
N VAL A 320 -27.81 -40.92 -17.56
CA VAL A 320 -26.53 -40.59 -16.89
C VAL A 320 -26.79 -39.59 -15.75
N ARG A 321 -26.19 -39.82 -14.58
CA ARG A 321 -26.17 -38.85 -13.48
C ARG A 321 -24.76 -38.29 -13.28
N VAL A 322 -24.67 -36.99 -13.04
CA VAL A 322 -23.41 -36.30 -12.75
C VAL A 322 -23.23 -36.23 -11.24
N LEU A 323 -22.05 -36.62 -10.78
CA LEU A 323 -21.59 -36.49 -9.41
C LEU A 323 -20.44 -35.49 -9.33
N TYR A 324 -20.27 -34.93 -8.15
CA TYR A 324 -19.15 -34.05 -7.84
C TYR A 324 -18.65 -34.27 -6.42
N ARG A 325 -17.43 -33.84 -6.15
CA ARG A 325 -16.82 -33.76 -4.81
C ARG A 325 -15.83 -32.61 -4.77
N ILE A 326 -15.41 -32.19 -3.57
CA ILE A 326 -14.28 -31.27 -3.43
C ILE A 326 -13.02 -31.98 -3.93
N ASN A 327 -12.25 -31.30 -4.76
CA ASN A 327 -10.97 -31.79 -5.26
C ASN A 327 -10.01 -31.98 -4.07
N PRO A 328 -9.32 -33.12 -3.95
CA PRO A 328 -8.44 -33.43 -2.81
C PRO A 328 -7.33 -32.40 -2.52
N ARG A 329 -7.01 -31.54 -3.50
CA ARG A 329 -6.07 -30.42 -3.31
C ARG A 329 -6.60 -29.33 -2.40
N PHE A 330 -7.90 -29.31 -2.12
CA PHE A 330 -8.55 -28.29 -1.33
C PHE A 330 -9.28 -28.90 -0.14
N THR A 331 -9.28 -28.16 0.97
CA THR A 331 -10.07 -28.49 2.15
C THR A 331 -10.92 -27.30 2.54
N LEU A 332 -12.18 -27.56 2.90
CA LEU A 332 -13.04 -26.57 3.54
C LEU A 332 -12.83 -26.67 5.05
N GLY A 333 -12.22 -25.64 5.64
CA GLY A 333 -12.04 -25.54 7.08
C GLY A 333 -13.07 -24.59 7.71
N PRO A 334 -13.58 -24.87 8.92
CA PRO A 334 -14.18 -23.82 9.73
C PRO A 334 -13.11 -22.74 10.01
N ASN A 335 -13.53 -21.48 10.18
CA ASN A 335 -12.62 -20.38 10.53
C ASN A 335 -11.89 -20.68 11.85
N SER A 336 -10.75 -21.36 11.81
CA SER A 336 -9.82 -21.41 12.92
C SER A 336 -8.88 -20.22 12.77
N ALA A 337 -8.95 -19.29 13.72
CA ALA A 337 -7.87 -18.34 13.99
C ALA A 337 -6.51 -19.07 13.94
N PRO A 338 -5.41 -18.38 13.54
CA PRO A 338 -4.11 -19.03 13.38
C PRO A 338 -3.76 -19.79 14.66
N ALA A 339 -3.61 -21.10 14.51
CA ALA A 339 -3.09 -21.99 15.52
C ALA A 339 -1.59 -21.75 15.64
N ASP A 340 -1.20 -20.67 16.33
CA ASP A 340 0.17 -20.41 16.78
C ASP A 340 0.13 -19.37 17.92
N ALA A 341 -0.29 -19.81 19.10
CA ALA A 341 -0.12 -19.06 20.36
C ALA A 341 0.02 -19.99 21.58
N ASP A 342 0.61 -21.17 21.41
CA ASP A 342 0.93 -22.09 22.51
C ASP A 342 2.35 -22.63 22.37
N LEU A 343 3.31 -21.70 22.28
CA LEU A 343 4.70 -21.92 22.66
C LEU A 343 5.13 -20.66 23.40
N LEU A 344 5.04 -20.68 24.73
CA LEU A 344 5.88 -19.99 25.73
C LEU A 344 5.10 -19.82 27.06
N THR A 345 4.94 -20.92 27.81
CA THR A 345 4.69 -20.86 29.26
C THR A 345 5.44 -21.99 29.98
N GLU A 346 6.76 -22.01 29.81
CA GLU A 346 7.67 -22.56 30.82
C GLU A 346 8.84 -21.59 31.01
N GLU A 347 8.79 -20.83 32.11
CA GLU A 347 9.92 -20.30 32.91
C GLU A 347 9.54 -18.98 33.60
N SER A 348 8.79 -19.03 34.72
CA SER A 348 8.94 -18.03 35.79
C SER A 348 8.24 -18.45 37.10
N THR A 349 8.66 -19.56 37.71
CA THR A 349 8.33 -19.80 39.12
C THR A 349 9.46 -20.57 39.82
N LEU A 350 10.64 -19.95 39.90
CA LEU A 350 11.69 -20.31 40.86
C LEU A 350 12.63 -19.12 41.05
N ARG A 351 12.16 -18.08 41.76
CA ARG A 351 12.98 -17.12 42.51
C ARG A 351 12.10 -16.36 43.51
N SER A 352 11.74 -17.06 44.58
CA SER A 352 11.49 -16.43 45.87
C SER A 352 11.72 -17.48 46.96
N LYS A 353 13.01 -17.67 47.30
CA LYS A 353 13.54 -17.97 48.63
C LYS A 353 14.97 -17.45 48.68
#